data_AF-A0A1A9D461-F1
#
_entry.id   AF-A0A1A9D461-F1
#
_cell.length_a   1.000
_cell.length_b   1.000
_cell.length_c   1.000
_cell.angle_alpha   90.00
_cell.angle_beta   90.00
_cell.angle_gamma   90.00
#
_symmetry.space_group_name_H-M   'P 1'
#
loop_
_entity.id
_entity.type
_entity.pdbx_description
1 polymer ?
#
loop_
_entity_poly.entity_id
_entity_poly.type
_entity_poly.pdbx_seq_one_letter_code
_entity_poly.pdbx_strand_id
1 'polypeptide(L)'
;MNDDARTAIRPFELSVPQAALDDLAARLDATRWPDEPTAPGWSQGVPPTYLKELASYWRTTYDWREQEAQLNRLPQFTTTIDGADIHFLHVRSPEPDALPLLITHGWPGSVVEFLDVIGPLTNPRSHLGASTDAFDVVIPSIPGYGLSGPTQEGGWDIPRVAGAWAELMRRLGYHRYGAQGGDWGHSITLELAALAPEQVVAIHLNTLLTLPPEDPTLAAGLTDEDRARLNRLLEAGPGAGTPQEITQSLQRAGVPGGTSDS
;
A
#
# COMPACT_ATOMS: atom_id res chain seq x y z
N MET A 1 -3.92 30.08 3.27
CA MET A 1 -3.86 29.61 1.87
C MET A 1 -5.28 29.28 1.47
N ASN A 2 -5.72 29.65 0.27
CA ASN A 2 -7.10 29.43 -0.20
C ASN A 2 -7.37 27.92 -0.35
N ASP A 3 -8.53 27.46 0.08
CA ASP A 3 -8.92 26.04 0.06
C ASP A 3 -8.90 25.45 -1.37
N ASP A 4 -9.28 26.27 -2.36
CA ASP A 4 -9.22 25.95 -3.80
C ASP A 4 -7.81 25.60 -4.30
N ALA A 5 -6.76 26.17 -3.70
CA ALA A 5 -5.38 25.89 -4.12
C ALA A 5 -4.89 24.53 -3.63
N ARG A 6 -5.48 24.01 -2.54
CA ARG A 6 -5.14 22.70 -1.96
C ARG A 6 -5.87 21.56 -2.66
N THR A 7 -7.10 21.80 -3.12
CA THR A 7 -7.88 20.83 -3.89
C THR A 7 -7.39 20.67 -5.34
N ALA A 8 -6.57 21.59 -5.85
CA ALA A 8 -5.87 21.40 -7.12
C ALA A 8 -4.86 20.24 -7.05
N ILE A 9 -4.64 19.58 -8.19
CA ILE A 9 -3.56 18.61 -8.36
C ILE A 9 -2.25 19.37 -8.58
N ARG A 10 -1.24 19.08 -7.77
CA ARG A 10 0.05 19.79 -7.77
C ARG A 10 1.19 18.79 -7.88
N PRO A 11 2.24 19.07 -8.68
CA PRO A 11 3.44 18.25 -8.69
C PRO A 11 4.04 18.09 -7.29
N PHE A 12 4.58 16.92 -7.02
CA PHE A 12 5.26 16.59 -5.78
C PHE A 12 6.66 16.08 -6.08
N GLU A 13 7.63 16.47 -5.24
CA GLU A 13 8.99 15.97 -5.28
C GLU A 13 9.40 15.63 -3.85
N LEU A 14 9.83 14.39 -3.64
CA LEU A 14 10.29 13.93 -2.35
C LEU A 14 11.64 14.56 -2.03
N SER A 15 11.72 15.29 -0.92
CA SER A 15 12.97 15.88 -0.44
C SER A 15 13.08 15.71 1.06
N VAL A 16 13.77 14.66 1.50
CA VAL A 16 14.01 14.38 2.91
C VAL A 16 15.20 15.21 3.40
N PRO A 17 15.03 16.05 4.44
CA PRO A 17 16.12 16.84 4.98
C PRO A 17 17.28 15.96 5.47
N GLN A 18 18.52 16.40 5.24
CA GLN A 18 19.70 15.67 5.70
C GLN A 18 19.67 15.39 7.22
N ALA A 19 19.16 16.35 7.99
CA ALA A 19 19.01 16.20 9.44
C ALA A 19 18.15 14.98 9.85
N ALA A 20 17.15 14.58 9.05
CA ALA A 20 16.34 13.39 9.32
C ALA A 20 17.15 12.09 9.07
N LEU A 21 18.02 12.09 8.06
CA LEU A 21 18.91 10.95 7.79
C LEU A 21 20.03 10.84 8.82
N ASP A 22 20.54 11.97 9.29
CA ASP A 22 21.55 12.02 10.35
C ASP A 22 20.96 11.53 11.68
N ASP A 23 19.71 11.91 12.00
CA ASP A 23 18.98 11.41 13.17
C ASP A 23 18.74 9.89 13.07
N LEU A 24 18.29 9.39 11.92
CA LEU A 24 18.15 7.96 11.65
C LEU A 24 19.47 7.20 11.88
N ALA A 25 20.57 7.71 11.33
CA ALA A 25 21.89 7.10 11.49
C ALA A 25 22.33 7.04 12.96
N ALA A 26 22.11 8.13 13.71
CA ALA A 26 22.42 8.19 15.13
C ALA A 26 21.58 7.20 15.96
N ARG A 27 20.30 7.02 15.64
CA ARG A 27 19.43 6.03 16.29
C ARG A 27 19.87 4.60 16.01
N LEU A 28 20.21 4.29 14.76
CA LEU A 28 20.76 2.99 14.38
C LEU A 28 22.05 2.68 15.15
N ASP A 29 22.97 3.64 15.27
CA ASP A 29 24.22 3.48 16.04
C ASP A 29 23.98 3.29 17.55
N ALA A 30 22.92 3.89 18.09
CA ALA A 30 22.57 3.84 19.51
C ALA A 30 21.62 2.67 19.87
N THR A 31 21.31 1.76 18.93
CA THR A 31 20.33 0.70 19.13
C THR A 31 20.67 -0.19 20.33
N ARG A 32 19.75 -0.28 21.29
CA ARG A 32 19.82 -1.23 22.41
C ARG A 32 19.13 -2.54 22.02
N TRP A 33 19.93 -3.56 21.75
CA TRP A 33 19.44 -4.87 21.32
C TRP A 33 18.81 -5.67 22.48
N PRO A 34 17.70 -6.40 22.22
CA PRO A 34 17.15 -7.33 23.19
C PRO A 34 18.05 -8.58 23.34
N ASP A 35 17.81 -9.34 24.41
CA ASP A 35 18.44 -10.64 24.63
C ASP A 35 18.00 -11.67 23.57
N GLU A 36 18.76 -12.76 23.46
CA GLU A 36 18.46 -13.81 22.49
C GLU A 36 17.13 -14.53 22.80
N PRO A 37 16.35 -14.91 21.77
CA PRO A 37 15.10 -15.64 21.93
C PRO A 37 15.35 -17.03 22.54
N THR A 38 14.34 -17.58 23.22
CA THR A 38 14.44 -18.90 23.86
C THR A 38 14.32 -20.05 22.87
N ALA A 39 13.79 -19.79 21.67
CA ALA A 39 13.74 -20.73 20.57
C ALA A 39 14.52 -20.20 19.36
N PRO A 40 15.27 -21.06 18.65
CA PRO A 40 15.96 -20.66 17.43
C PRO A 40 14.96 -20.41 16.28
N GLY A 41 15.37 -19.57 15.32
CA GLY A 41 14.59 -19.28 14.13
C GLY A 41 13.52 -18.21 14.35
N TRP A 42 12.46 -18.25 13.54
CA TRP A 42 11.45 -17.18 13.42
C TRP A 42 10.20 -17.39 14.27
N SER A 43 10.16 -18.47 15.07
CA SER A 43 8.96 -18.87 15.83
C SER A 43 8.55 -17.87 16.91
N GLN A 44 9.47 -16.99 17.33
CA GLN A 44 9.24 -15.93 18.31
C GLN A 44 9.39 -14.52 17.71
N GLY A 45 9.31 -14.39 16.39
CA GLY A 45 9.48 -13.12 15.67
C GLY A 45 10.84 -13.02 14.98
N VAL A 46 11.28 -11.78 14.69
CA VAL A 46 12.51 -11.52 13.93
C VAL A 46 13.74 -11.95 14.75
N PRO A 47 14.60 -12.84 14.24
CA PRO A 47 15.82 -13.23 14.95
C PRO A 47 16.76 -12.03 15.16
N PRO A 48 17.32 -11.81 16.37
CA PRO A 48 18.23 -10.69 16.63
C PRO A 48 19.47 -10.67 15.73
N THR A 49 19.97 -11.84 15.32
CA THR A 49 21.11 -11.95 14.39
C THR A 49 20.77 -11.36 13.03
N TYR A 50 19.65 -11.77 12.45
CA TYR A 50 19.15 -11.24 11.19
C TYR A 50 18.89 -9.73 11.28
N LEU A 51 18.23 -9.27 12.35
CA LEU A 51 17.91 -7.84 12.51
C LEU A 51 19.17 -6.98 12.66
N LYS A 52 20.21 -7.47 13.36
CA LYS A 52 21.52 -6.80 13.45
C LYS A 52 22.21 -6.69 12.10
N GLU A 53 22.18 -7.75 11.29
CA GLU A 53 22.73 -7.74 9.93
C GLU A 53 22.00 -6.72 9.04
N LEU A 54 20.66 -6.73 9.08
CA LEU A 54 19.85 -5.79 8.32
C LEU A 54 20.06 -4.34 8.77
N ALA A 55 20.08 -4.07 10.08
CA ALA A 55 20.36 -2.74 10.62
C ALA A 55 21.79 -2.27 10.26
N SER A 56 22.77 -3.17 10.26
CA SER A 56 24.13 -2.86 9.82
C SER A 56 24.15 -2.46 8.34
N TYR A 57 23.48 -3.20 7.47
CA TYR A 57 23.36 -2.85 6.06
C TYR A 57 22.67 -1.50 5.89
N TRP A 58 21.56 -1.26 6.60
CA TRP A 58 20.82 0.00 6.56
C TRP A 58 21.71 1.18 6.96
N ARG A 59 22.49 1.02 8.02
CA ARG A 59 23.36 2.07 8.54
C ARG A 59 24.56 2.38 7.64
N THR A 60 25.10 1.39 6.94
CA THR A 60 26.44 1.50 6.33
C THR A 60 26.45 1.40 4.81
N THR A 61 25.43 0.80 4.21
CA THR A 61 25.42 0.47 2.77
C THR A 61 24.18 1.01 2.05
N TYR A 62 23.02 1.03 2.71
CA TYR A 62 21.79 1.54 2.10
C TYR A 62 21.89 3.04 1.82
N ASP A 63 21.70 3.43 0.56
CA ASP A 63 21.72 4.82 0.12
C ASP A 63 20.29 5.35 -0.06
N TRP A 64 19.81 6.13 0.91
CA TRP A 64 18.49 6.79 0.80
C TRP A 64 18.41 7.75 -0.39
N ARG A 65 19.50 8.45 -0.75
CA ARG A 65 19.48 9.43 -1.83
C ARG A 65 19.31 8.77 -3.18
N GLU A 66 19.85 7.56 -3.34
CA GLU A 66 19.58 6.73 -4.52
C GLU A 66 18.09 6.39 -4.63
N GLN A 67 17.46 5.96 -3.53
CA GLN A 67 16.05 5.57 -3.52
C GLN A 67 15.11 6.77 -3.71
N GLU A 68 15.42 7.90 -3.07
CA GLU A 68 14.72 9.18 -3.25
C GLU A 68 14.78 9.63 -4.72
N ALA A 69 15.97 9.57 -5.33
CA ALA A 69 16.14 9.91 -6.75
C ALA A 69 15.41 8.92 -7.66
N GLN A 70 15.37 7.63 -7.33
CA GLN A 70 14.62 6.63 -8.09
C GLN A 70 13.12 6.91 -8.07
N LEU A 71 12.55 7.22 -6.91
CA LEU A 71 11.13 7.55 -6.79
C LEU A 71 10.79 8.86 -7.53
N ASN A 72 11.64 9.89 -7.40
CA ASN A 72 11.45 11.18 -8.08
C ASN A 72 11.58 11.15 -9.60
N ARG A 73 12.05 10.04 -10.21
CA ARG A 73 11.97 9.85 -11.67
C ARG A 73 10.55 9.65 -12.15
N LEU A 74 9.64 9.25 -11.27
CA LEU A 74 8.24 9.06 -11.60
C LEU A 74 7.45 10.35 -11.33
N PRO A 75 6.47 10.68 -12.20
CA PRO A 75 5.55 11.78 -11.93
C PRO A 75 4.73 11.53 -10.66
N GLN A 76 4.97 12.35 -9.65
CA GLN A 76 4.28 12.35 -8.37
C GLN A 76 3.48 13.63 -8.20
N PHE A 77 2.35 13.51 -7.51
CA PHE A 77 1.43 14.62 -7.29
C PHE A 77 0.82 14.57 -5.90
N THR A 78 0.30 15.72 -5.47
CA THR A 78 -0.52 15.85 -4.27
C THR A 78 -1.81 16.61 -4.56
N THR A 79 -2.87 16.27 -3.85
CA THR A 79 -4.14 17.01 -3.84
C THR A 79 -4.85 16.80 -2.51
N THR A 80 -5.66 17.74 -2.06
CA THR A 80 -6.48 17.56 -0.84
C THR A 80 -7.87 17.05 -1.23
N ILE A 81 -8.27 15.89 -0.68
CA ILE A 81 -9.59 15.28 -0.86
C ILE A 81 -10.18 15.04 0.52
N ASP A 82 -11.38 15.58 0.76
CA ASP A 82 -12.11 15.41 2.01
C ASP A 82 -11.26 15.71 3.26
N GLY A 83 -10.50 16.81 3.20
CA GLY A 83 -9.64 17.29 4.29
C GLY A 83 -8.29 16.57 4.45
N ALA A 84 -8.04 15.45 3.78
CA ALA A 84 -6.74 14.77 3.79
C ALA A 84 -5.89 15.14 2.58
N ASP A 85 -4.57 15.24 2.79
CA ASP A 85 -3.61 15.33 1.70
C ASP A 85 -3.38 13.93 1.11
N ILE A 86 -3.51 13.83 -0.21
CA ILE A 86 -3.37 12.60 -0.97
C ILE A 86 -2.15 12.75 -1.87
N HIS A 87 -1.10 11.99 -1.58
CA HIS A 87 -0.01 11.75 -2.50
C HIS A 87 -0.37 10.63 -3.47
N PHE A 88 0.04 10.75 -4.74
CA PHE A 88 -0.10 9.68 -5.71
C PHE A 88 0.93 9.76 -6.84
N LEU A 89 1.30 8.60 -7.36
CA LEU A 89 1.98 8.47 -8.65
C LEU A 89 0.95 8.49 -9.78
N HIS A 90 1.24 9.19 -10.88
CA HIS A 90 0.41 9.14 -12.08
C HIS A 90 1.27 9.07 -13.33
N VAL A 91 1.34 7.87 -13.91
CA VAL A 91 2.18 7.59 -15.08
C VAL A 91 1.29 7.27 -16.27
N ARG A 92 1.31 8.15 -17.26
CA ARG A 92 0.54 8.01 -18.50
C ARG A 92 1.22 7.04 -19.46
N SER A 93 0.43 6.17 -20.08
CA SER A 93 0.91 5.36 -21.20
C SER A 93 1.15 6.24 -22.44
N PRO A 94 2.12 5.90 -23.30
CA PRO A 94 2.21 6.49 -24.64
C PRO A 94 1.15 5.95 -25.61
N GLU A 95 0.40 4.90 -25.25
CA GLU A 95 -0.71 4.38 -26.06
C GLU A 95 -1.98 5.24 -25.86
N PRO A 96 -2.66 5.67 -26.93
CA PRO A 96 -3.79 6.60 -26.81
C PRO A 96 -5.04 5.97 -26.15
N ASP A 97 -5.18 4.65 -26.27
CA ASP A 97 -6.34 3.90 -25.78
C ASP A 97 -6.04 3.13 -24.49
N ALA A 98 -4.98 3.48 -23.78
CA ALA A 98 -4.59 2.83 -22.54
C ALA A 98 -5.71 2.92 -21.49
N LEU A 99 -6.05 1.78 -20.87
CA LEU A 99 -7.07 1.74 -19.84
C LEU A 99 -6.53 2.36 -18.55
N PRO A 100 -7.20 3.34 -17.92
CA PRO A 100 -6.73 3.84 -16.64
C PRO A 100 -6.89 2.76 -15.56
N LEU A 101 -5.86 2.59 -14.72
CA LEU A 101 -5.79 1.60 -13.67
C LEU A 101 -5.38 2.26 -12.35
N LEU A 102 -6.28 2.20 -11.37
CA LEU A 102 -6.00 2.59 -10.00
C LEU A 102 -5.42 1.39 -9.23
N ILE A 103 -4.25 1.54 -8.62
CA ILE A 103 -3.58 0.49 -7.85
C ILE A 103 -3.42 0.92 -6.39
N THR A 104 -3.99 0.16 -5.45
CA THR A 104 -3.97 0.48 -4.02
C THR A 104 -3.09 -0.51 -3.25
N HIS A 105 -2.09 -0.01 -2.51
CA HIS A 105 -1.25 -0.80 -1.60
C HIS A 105 -2.02 -1.20 -0.31
N GLY A 106 -1.34 -1.85 0.63
CA GLY A 106 -1.86 -2.03 1.98
C GLY A 106 -0.83 -1.80 3.08
N TRP A 107 -0.86 -2.60 4.13
CA TRP A 107 0.00 -2.53 5.31
C TRP A 107 0.80 -3.83 5.46
N PRO A 108 2.11 -3.79 5.77
CA PRO A 108 2.96 -2.62 6.06
C PRO A 108 3.53 -1.98 4.79
N GLY A 109 2.74 -2.00 3.73
CA GLY A 109 3.10 -1.61 2.38
C GLY A 109 3.12 -0.12 2.05
N SER A 110 3.46 0.19 0.80
CA SER A 110 3.44 1.54 0.23
C SER A 110 3.43 1.52 -1.30
N VAL A 111 3.37 2.70 -1.92
CA VAL A 111 3.47 2.85 -3.39
C VAL A 111 4.76 2.27 -4.00
N VAL A 112 5.80 2.08 -3.18
CA VAL A 112 7.10 1.52 -3.60
C VAL A 112 6.99 0.07 -4.08
N GLU A 113 5.97 -0.68 -3.64
CA GLU A 113 5.74 -2.06 -4.08
C GLU A 113 5.54 -2.21 -5.59
N PHE A 114 5.13 -1.13 -6.26
CA PHE A 114 4.69 -1.18 -7.64
C PHE A 114 5.71 -0.60 -8.64
N LEU A 115 6.87 -0.12 -8.19
CA LEU A 115 7.82 0.59 -9.07
C LEU A 115 8.21 -0.24 -10.30
N ASP A 116 8.43 -1.54 -10.11
CA ASP A 116 8.87 -2.44 -11.19
C ASP A 116 7.75 -2.81 -12.18
N VAL A 117 6.47 -2.66 -11.79
CA VAL A 117 5.33 -2.97 -12.66
C VAL A 117 4.81 -1.77 -13.44
N ILE A 118 5.17 -0.55 -13.04
CA ILE A 118 4.75 0.69 -13.74
C ILE A 118 5.21 0.66 -15.20
N GLY A 119 6.48 0.36 -15.46
CA GLY A 119 7.02 0.30 -16.83
C GLY A 119 6.27 -0.70 -17.72
N PRO A 120 6.15 -1.98 -17.31
CA PRO A 120 5.42 -3.01 -18.07
C PRO A 120 3.96 -2.66 -18.32
N LEU A 121 3.27 -2.09 -17.34
CA LEU A 121 1.85 -1.73 -17.47
C LEU A 121 1.64 -0.51 -18.37
N THR A 122 2.50 0.50 -18.26
CA THR A 122 2.33 1.75 -19.01
C THR A 122 2.88 1.66 -20.43
N ASN A 123 3.97 0.92 -20.66
CA ASN A 123 4.63 0.79 -21.95
C ASN A 123 4.93 -0.69 -22.30
N PRO A 124 3.88 -1.51 -22.51
CA PRO A 124 4.04 -2.94 -22.74
C PRO A 124 4.87 -3.26 -24.00
N ARG A 125 4.82 -2.43 -25.05
CA ARG A 125 5.61 -2.63 -26.28
C ARG A 125 7.12 -2.65 -26.01
N SER A 126 7.59 -1.81 -25.08
CA SER A 126 9.00 -1.77 -24.72
C SER A 126 9.39 -2.97 -23.85
N HIS A 127 8.43 -3.77 -23.38
CA HIS A 127 8.59 -4.88 -22.44
C HIS A 127 7.91 -6.17 -22.92
N LEU A 128 7.85 -6.37 -24.24
CA LEU A 128 7.40 -7.61 -24.91
C LEU A 128 5.89 -7.93 -24.80
N GLY A 129 5.07 -6.98 -24.34
CA GLY A 129 3.60 -7.08 -24.32
C GLY A 129 2.92 -6.45 -25.53
N ALA A 130 1.60 -6.67 -25.68
CA ALA A 130 0.80 -6.04 -26.72
C ALA A 130 0.44 -4.58 -26.33
N SER A 131 0.39 -3.68 -27.30
CA SER A 131 0.01 -2.27 -27.06
C SER A 131 -1.43 -2.11 -26.58
N THR A 132 -2.30 -3.06 -26.91
CA THR A 132 -3.71 -3.09 -26.45
C THR A 132 -3.86 -3.35 -24.96
N ASP A 133 -2.80 -3.82 -24.31
CA ASP A 133 -2.79 -4.20 -22.90
C ASP A 133 -2.17 -3.10 -22.01
N ALA A 134 -2.04 -1.88 -22.55
CA ALA A 134 -1.43 -0.75 -21.86
C ALA A 134 -2.40 -0.07 -20.89
N PHE A 135 -1.85 0.49 -19.82
CA PHE A 135 -2.58 1.22 -18.79
C PHE A 135 -1.99 2.61 -18.54
N ASP A 136 -2.86 3.60 -18.28
CA ASP A 136 -2.42 4.73 -17.45
C ASP A 136 -2.47 4.28 -16.00
N VAL A 137 -1.39 4.44 -15.24
CA VAL A 137 -1.31 3.91 -13.88
C VAL A 137 -1.41 5.05 -12.86
N VAL A 138 -2.34 4.92 -11.91
CA VAL A 138 -2.53 5.83 -10.77
C VAL A 138 -2.32 5.03 -9.48
N ILE A 139 -1.34 5.43 -8.67
CA ILE A 139 -0.98 4.71 -7.43
C ILE A 139 -0.99 5.68 -6.26
N PRO A 140 -2.13 5.83 -5.56
CA PRO A 140 -2.18 6.71 -4.42
C PRO A 140 -1.61 6.08 -3.15
N SER A 141 -1.05 6.92 -2.29
CA SER A 141 -0.73 6.57 -0.92
C SER A 141 -2.00 6.68 -0.07
N ILE A 142 -2.38 5.62 0.63
CA ILE A 142 -3.58 5.61 1.49
C ILE A 142 -3.49 6.76 2.52
N PRO A 143 -4.59 7.50 2.80
CA PRO A 143 -4.61 8.50 3.87
C PRO A 143 -4.08 7.93 5.19
N GLY A 144 -3.12 8.60 5.82
CA GLY A 144 -2.41 8.09 7.00
C GLY A 144 -1.11 7.33 6.69
N TYR A 145 -0.81 7.05 5.41
CA TYR A 145 0.37 6.28 4.99
C TYR A 145 1.37 7.13 4.23
N GLY A 146 2.66 6.88 4.51
CA GLY A 146 3.79 7.39 3.75
C GLY A 146 3.66 8.86 3.40
N LEU A 147 3.64 9.14 2.10
CA LEU A 147 3.68 10.50 1.54
C LEU A 147 2.33 11.23 1.58
N SER A 148 1.21 10.55 1.80
CA SER A 148 -0.07 11.20 2.14
C SER A 148 -0.06 11.75 3.57
N GLY A 149 0.79 11.18 4.44
CA GLY A 149 0.95 11.64 5.81
C GLY A 149 -0.27 11.42 6.69
N PRO A 150 -0.25 11.92 7.95
CA PRO A 150 -1.32 11.71 8.92
C PRO A 150 -2.59 12.46 8.55
N THR A 151 -3.74 11.83 8.79
CA THR A 151 -5.05 12.47 8.64
C THR A 151 -5.31 13.44 9.79
N GLN A 152 -6.01 14.54 9.51
CA GLN A 152 -6.33 15.57 10.51
C GLN A 152 -7.61 15.26 11.30
N GLU A 153 -8.43 14.35 10.77
CA GLU A 153 -9.70 13.93 11.35
C GLU A 153 -9.77 12.40 11.43
N GLY A 154 -10.61 11.89 12.34
CA GLY A 154 -10.93 10.48 12.43
C GLY A 154 -11.92 10.03 11.35
N GLY A 155 -12.21 8.73 11.31
CA GLY A 155 -13.21 8.16 10.39
C GLY A 155 -12.70 7.87 8.97
N TRP A 156 -11.38 7.81 8.76
CA TRP A 156 -10.80 7.28 7.52
C TRP A 156 -10.87 5.75 7.50
N ASP A 157 -12.07 5.23 7.25
CA ASP A 157 -12.36 3.82 7.04
C ASP A 157 -12.38 3.46 5.54
N ILE A 158 -12.64 2.19 5.23
CA ILE A 158 -12.63 1.64 3.86
C ILE A 158 -13.56 2.44 2.92
N PRO A 159 -14.85 2.70 3.26
CA PRO A 159 -15.73 3.53 2.45
C PRO A 159 -15.21 4.95 2.21
N ARG A 160 -14.66 5.61 3.22
CA ARG A 160 -14.15 6.99 3.06
C ARG A 160 -12.94 7.03 2.13
N VAL A 161 -12.01 6.08 2.26
CA VAL A 161 -10.86 5.96 1.34
C VAL A 161 -11.32 5.66 -0.09
N ALA A 162 -12.27 4.74 -0.26
CA ALA A 162 -12.83 4.42 -1.58
C ALA A 162 -13.52 5.65 -2.21
N GLY A 163 -14.27 6.44 -1.44
CA GLY A 163 -14.83 7.71 -1.89
C GLY A 163 -13.76 8.71 -2.36
N ALA A 164 -12.63 8.79 -1.63
CA ALA A 164 -11.51 9.63 -2.03
C ALA A 164 -10.86 9.17 -3.35
N TRP A 165 -10.81 7.87 -3.62
CA TRP A 165 -10.35 7.31 -4.89
C TRP A 165 -11.28 7.61 -6.06
N ALA A 166 -12.59 7.50 -5.86
CA ALA A 166 -13.55 7.90 -6.89
C ALA A 166 -13.38 9.39 -7.24
N GLU A 167 -13.20 10.26 -6.24
CA GLU A 167 -12.93 11.69 -6.44
C GLU A 167 -11.58 11.94 -7.12
N LEU A 168 -10.52 11.22 -6.72
CA LEU A 168 -9.20 11.34 -7.34
C LEU A 168 -9.27 11.02 -8.84
N MET A 169 -9.87 9.88 -9.19
CA MET A 169 -10.02 9.46 -10.59
C MET A 169 -10.89 10.45 -11.38
N ARG A 170 -11.95 10.99 -10.76
CA ARG A 170 -12.77 12.05 -11.36
C ARG A 170 -11.97 13.33 -11.64
N ARG A 171 -11.13 13.79 -10.70
CA ARG A 171 -10.25 14.96 -10.89
C ARG A 171 -9.21 14.76 -11.99
N LEU A 172 -8.75 13.53 -12.18
CA LEU A 172 -7.87 13.13 -13.28
C LEU A 172 -8.60 12.99 -14.62
N GLY A 173 -9.93 13.13 -14.64
CA GLY A 173 -10.76 13.02 -15.85
C GLY A 173 -11.07 11.58 -16.27
N TYR A 174 -10.81 10.60 -15.41
CA TYR A 174 -11.09 9.20 -15.69
C TYR A 174 -12.50 8.84 -15.25
N HIS A 175 -13.38 8.63 -16.23
CA HIS A 175 -14.77 8.21 -16.03
C HIS A 175 -14.99 6.72 -16.29
N ARG A 176 -13.99 6.01 -16.80
CA ARG A 176 -13.95 4.55 -16.97
C ARG A 176 -12.55 4.06 -16.64
N TYR A 177 -12.40 3.19 -15.64
CA TYR A 177 -11.10 2.71 -15.18
C TYR A 177 -11.20 1.33 -14.52
N GLY A 178 -10.11 0.57 -14.55
CA GLY A 178 -9.94 -0.62 -13.73
C GLY A 178 -9.40 -0.27 -12.33
N ALA A 179 -9.61 -1.14 -11.36
CA ALA A 179 -9.02 -1.00 -10.03
C ALA A 179 -8.33 -2.29 -9.57
N GLN A 180 -7.23 -2.15 -8.86
CA GLN A 180 -6.40 -3.26 -8.39
C GLN A 180 -6.02 -3.05 -6.92
N GLY A 181 -6.10 -4.10 -6.13
CA GLY A 181 -5.53 -4.08 -4.78
C GLY A 181 -5.30 -5.46 -4.17
N GLY A 182 -4.31 -5.52 -3.29
CA GLY A 182 -4.12 -6.59 -2.31
C GLY A 182 -4.24 -6.02 -0.90
N ASP A 183 -4.19 -6.86 0.13
CA ASP A 183 -4.15 -6.39 1.53
C ASP A 183 -5.31 -5.40 1.87
N TRP A 184 -5.07 -4.22 2.47
CA TRP A 184 -6.10 -3.18 2.61
C TRP A 184 -6.66 -2.69 1.27
N GLY A 185 -5.80 -2.59 0.26
CA GLY A 185 -6.17 -2.26 -1.11
C GLY A 185 -7.22 -3.21 -1.68
N HIS A 186 -7.28 -4.48 -1.22
CA HIS A 186 -8.34 -5.41 -1.60
C HIS A 186 -9.72 -4.91 -1.16
N SER A 187 -9.90 -4.61 0.14
CA SER A 187 -11.19 -4.17 0.66
C SER A 187 -11.58 -2.80 0.10
N ILE A 188 -10.62 -1.89 -0.04
CA ILE A 188 -10.84 -0.57 -0.65
C ILE A 188 -11.26 -0.70 -2.12
N THR A 189 -10.65 -1.61 -2.88
CA THR A 189 -10.99 -1.83 -4.29
C THR A 189 -12.39 -2.41 -4.46
N LEU A 190 -12.80 -3.36 -3.60
CA LEU A 190 -14.16 -3.89 -3.59
C LEU A 190 -15.18 -2.79 -3.29
N GLU A 191 -14.92 -1.98 -2.27
CA GLU A 191 -15.81 -0.89 -1.87
C GLU A 191 -15.89 0.18 -2.97
N LEU A 192 -14.77 0.53 -3.61
CA LEU A 192 -14.74 1.45 -4.74
C LEU A 192 -15.63 0.97 -5.90
N ALA A 193 -15.59 -0.34 -6.21
CA ALA A 193 -16.44 -0.91 -7.25
C ALA A 193 -17.94 -0.86 -6.89
N ALA A 194 -18.28 -1.02 -5.60
CA ALA A 194 -19.65 -0.88 -5.13
C ALA A 194 -20.14 0.57 -5.15
N LEU A 195 -19.27 1.52 -4.79
CA LEU A 195 -19.59 2.96 -4.74
C LEU A 195 -19.65 3.62 -6.12
N ALA A 196 -18.83 3.17 -7.07
CA ALA A 196 -18.70 3.76 -8.40
C ALA A 196 -18.87 2.71 -9.54
N PRO A 197 -20.00 1.97 -9.58
CA PRO A 197 -20.18 0.84 -10.51
C PRO A 197 -20.29 1.26 -11.98
N GLU A 198 -20.59 2.53 -12.26
CA GLU A 198 -20.64 3.06 -13.63
C GLU A 198 -19.24 3.44 -14.16
N GLN A 199 -18.29 3.72 -13.26
CA GLN A 199 -16.94 4.17 -13.58
C GLN A 199 -15.92 3.03 -13.49
N VAL A 200 -16.08 2.10 -12.55
CA VAL A 200 -15.17 0.95 -12.37
C VAL A 200 -15.58 -0.16 -13.34
N VAL A 201 -14.78 -0.40 -14.38
CA VAL A 201 -15.11 -1.38 -15.44
C VAL A 201 -14.67 -2.81 -15.08
N ALA A 202 -13.71 -2.96 -14.18
CA ALA A 202 -13.20 -4.24 -13.71
C ALA A 202 -12.40 -4.05 -12.41
N ILE A 203 -12.33 -5.11 -11.60
CA ILE A 203 -11.42 -5.20 -10.45
C ILE A 203 -10.49 -6.41 -10.57
N HIS A 204 -9.26 -6.26 -10.08
CA HIS A 204 -8.29 -7.34 -9.95
C HIS A 204 -7.73 -7.39 -8.51
N LEU A 205 -7.88 -8.54 -7.85
CA LEU A 205 -7.49 -8.73 -6.46
C LEU A 205 -6.46 -9.85 -6.36
N ASN A 206 -5.28 -9.55 -5.79
CA ASN A 206 -4.23 -10.56 -5.53
C ASN A 206 -4.21 -11.03 -4.06
N THR A 207 -5.15 -10.54 -3.27
CA THR A 207 -5.51 -11.07 -1.94
C THR A 207 -7.03 -11.22 -1.93
N LEU A 208 -7.52 -12.37 -1.51
CA LEU A 208 -8.95 -12.60 -1.33
C LEU A 208 -9.16 -13.46 -0.10
N LEU A 209 -9.81 -12.90 0.90
CA LEU A 209 -10.22 -13.64 2.09
C LEU A 209 -11.58 -14.29 1.83
N THR A 210 -11.59 -15.62 1.71
CA THR A 210 -12.83 -16.40 1.57
C THR A 210 -13.17 -17.10 2.87
N LEU A 211 -14.07 -16.50 3.65
CA LEU A 211 -14.59 -17.14 4.86
C LEU A 211 -15.37 -18.42 4.52
N PRO A 212 -15.41 -19.41 5.43
CA PRO A 212 -16.23 -20.60 5.22
C PRO A 212 -17.70 -20.19 4.98
N PRO A 213 -18.41 -20.92 4.11
CA PRO A 213 -19.84 -20.68 3.93
C PRO A 213 -20.59 -20.89 5.24
N GLU A 214 -21.61 -20.06 5.49
CA GLU A 214 -22.47 -20.23 6.68
C GLU A 214 -23.18 -21.60 6.67
N ASP A 215 -23.52 -22.10 5.48
CA ASP A 215 -24.04 -23.44 5.29
C ASP A 215 -22.89 -24.47 5.19
N PRO A 216 -22.71 -25.34 6.19
CA PRO A 216 -21.64 -26.34 6.20
C PRO A 216 -21.76 -27.37 5.08
N THR A 217 -22.95 -27.53 4.48
CA THR A 217 -23.16 -28.46 3.37
C THR A 217 -22.46 -27.99 2.09
N LEU A 218 -22.25 -26.68 1.93
CA LEU A 218 -21.46 -26.13 0.82
C LEU A 218 -19.96 -26.49 0.96
N ALA A 219 -19.49 -26.77 2.18
CA ALA A 219 -18.12 -27.23 2.41
C ALA A 219 -17.92 -28.72 2.00
N ALA A 220 -19.00 -29.48 1.79
CA ALA A 220 -18.92 -30.88 1.37
C ALA A 220 -18.40 -31.06 -0.05
N GLY A 221 -18.55 -30.03 -0.91
CA GLY A 221 -18.04 -30.02 -2.28
C GLY A 221 -16.60 -29.53 -2.44
N LEU A 222 -15.94 -29.11 -1.35
CA LEU A 222 -14.57 -28.60 -1.42
C LEU A 222 -13.59 -29.72 -1.77
N THR A 223 -12.65 -29.39 -2.67
CA THR A 223 -11.48 -30.24 -2.90
C THR A 223 -10.60 -30.30 -1.65
N ASP A 224 -9.72 -31.29 -1.57
CA ASP A 224 -8.76 -31.37 -0.45
C ASP A 224 -7.83 -30.15 -0.40
N GLU A 225 -7.51 -29.57 -1.56
CA GLU A 225 -6.73 -28.34 -1.65
C GLU A 225 -7.48 -27.14 -1.08
N ASP A 226 -8.76 -26.96 -1.44
CA ASP A 226 -9.59 -25.86 -0.92
C ASP A 226 -9.85 -26.03 0.58
N ARG A 227 -10.04 -27.27 1.03
CA ARG A 227 -10.16 -27.57 2.47
C ARG A 227 -8.87 -27.25 3.21
N ALA A 228 -7.70 -27.54 2.63
CA ALA A 228 -6.42 -27.15 3.22
C ALA A 228 -6.22 -25.62 3.27
N ARG A 229 -6.67 -24.88 2.24
CA ARG A 229 -6.66 -23.40 2.25
C ARG A 229 -7.55 -22.84 3.36
N LEU A 230 -8.77 -23.37 3.49
CA LEU A 230 -9.69 -22.99 4.56
C LEU A 230 -9.13 -23.33 5.95
N ASN A 231 -8.55 -24.52 6.11
CA ASN A 231 -7.93 -24.91 7.39
C ASN A 231 -6.77 -24.00 7.76
N ARG A 232 -5.90 -23.62 6.81
CA ARG A 232 -4.84 -22.63 7.08
C ARG A 232 -5.39 -21.30 7.56
N LEU A 233 -6.51 -20.84 6.98
CA LEU A 233 -7.17 -19.62 7.43
C LEU A 233 -7.72 -19.76 8.87
N LEU A 234 -8.29 -20.92 9.20
CA LEU A 234 -8.84 -21.18 10.53
C LEU A 234 -7.74 -21.43 11.60
N GLU A 235 -6.63 -22.07 11.22
CA GLU A 235 -5.47 -22.36 12.07
C GLU A 235 -4.65 -21.10 12.38
N ALA A 236 -4.62 -20.15 11.45
CA ALA A 236 -4.17 -18.78 11.72
C ALA A 236 -4.99 -18.15 12.88
N GLY A 237 -6.21 -18.65 13.12
CA GLY A 237 -7.12 -18.19 14.17
C GLY A 237 -7.76 -16.84 13.82
N PRO A 238 -8.84 -16.44 14.52
CA PRO A 238 -9.23 -15.03 14.54
C PRO A 238 -8.07 -14.25 15.16
N GLY A 239 -7.29 -13.53 14.35
CA GLY A 239 -6.18 -12.71 14.83
C GLY A 239 -4.80 -12.89 14.19
N ALA A 240 -4.58 -13.83 13.26
CA ALA A 240 -3.30 -13.88 12.54
C ALA A 240 -3.41 -13.34 11.11
N GLY A 241 -2.65 -12.28 10.85
CA GLY A 241 -2.29 -11.88 9.49
C GLY A 241 -3.28 -10.98 8.76
N THR A 242 -4.39 -10.58 9.37
CA THR A 242 -5.25 -9.55 8.74
C THR A 242 -4.67 -8.15 8.99
N PRO A 243 -4.60 -7.28 7.98
CA PRO A 243 -4.08 -5.91 8.14
C PRO A 243 -4.89 -5.08 9.13
N GLN A 244 -6.21 -5.35 9.18
CA GLN A 244 -7.17 -4.82 10.14
C GLN A 244 -6.75 -5.10 11.58
N GLU A 245 -6.40 -6.34 11.88
CA GLU A 245 -6.11 -6.74 13.25
C GLU A 245 -4.66 -6.47 13.63
N ILE A 246 -3.71 -6.43 12.69
CA ILE A 246 -2.35 -5.95 12.97
C ILE A 246 -2.36 -4.45 13.29
N THR A 247 -3.15 -3.66 12.55
CA THR A 247 -3.35 -2.24 12.86
C THR A 247 -4.02 -2.08 14.23
N GLN A 248 -5.06 -2.87 14.53
CA GLN A 248 -5.70 -2.86 15.85
C GLN A 248 -4.81 -3.41 16.96
N SER A 249 -3.91 -4.35 16.71
CA SER A 249 -3.02 -4.92 17.72
C SER A 249 -1.91 -3.95 18.09
N LEU A 250 -1.36 -3.21 17.12
CA LEU A 250 -0.44 -2.09 17.37
C LEU A 250 -1.11 -0.96 18.16
N GLN A 251 -2.38 -0.64 17.87
CA GLN A 251 -3.17 0.32 18.64
C GLN A 251 -3.47 -0.18 20.06
N ARG A 252 -3.84 -1.46 20.25
CA ARG A 252 -4.09 -2.08 21.56
C ARG A 252 -2.82 -2.21 22.41
N ALA A 253 -1.66 -2.39 21.78
CA ALA A 253 -0.37 -2.50 22.47
C ALA A 253 0.16 -1.15 23.00
N GLY A 254 -0.55 -0.03 22.79
CA GLY A 254 -0.12 1.28 23.31
C GLY A 254 1.21 1.75 22.71
N VAL A 255 1.52 1.34 21.47
CA VAL A 255 2.77 1.66 20.75
C VAL A 255 2.65 2.86 19.79
N PRO A 256 1.92 3.97 20.05
CA PRO A 256 2.10 5.17 19.21
C PRO A 256 3.55 5.70 19.24
N GLY A 257 4.24 5.52 20.38
CA GLY A 257 5.59 6.07 20.62
C GLY A 257 6.74 5.11 20.31
N GLY A 258 6.53 3.80 20.37
CA GLY A 258 7.64 2.83 20.25
C GLY A 258 8.23 2.75 18.84
N THR A 259 7.37 2.70 17.82
CA THR A 259 7.77 2.61 16.40
C THR A 259 8.10 3.96 15.77
N SER A 260 7.77 5.06 16.45
CA SER A 260 8.13 6.42 16.00
C SER A 260 9.44 6.90 16.63
N ASP A 261 9.83 6.35 17.77
CA ASP A 261 11.12 6.62 18.42
C ASP A 261 12.23 5.64 17.99
N SER A 262 11.89 4.39 17.66
CA SER A 262 12.86 3.34 17.27
C SER A 262 12.37 2.44 16.15
#